data_AF-A0A9D1GHW4-F1
#
_entry.id   AF-A0A9D1GHW4-F1
#
_cell.length_a   1.000
_cell.length_b   1.000
_cell.length_c   1.000
_cell.angle_alpha   90.00
_cell.angle_beta   90.00
_cell.angle_gamma   90.00
#
_symmetry.space_group_name_H-M   'P 1'
#
loop_
_entity.id
_entity.type
_entity.pdbx_description
1 polymer ?
#
loop_
_entity_poly.entity_id
_entity_poly.type
_entity_poly.pdbx_seq_one_letter_code
_entity_poly.pdbx_strand_id
1 'polypeptide(L)'
;MKKMSKKATALAGLGVLAVVGGTFAYYNQTVSLENPLNTGHYDNEVIEDYTPPTDDLKPGATIDKVVGAKNTGDYPVMVRIKMDEVWRNADGDIIDRHSSEGLTAFAAETGASGEFTAQQIDDEDGDVSNSAGGEDNSVVRKNLTSSSKWTYNVNDGYWYYNEVLYSGEETGNLLDSITLASNIDLGKYIQKDYYYVGTSGMSQGDVTDNMWAEYTVSRDDDGRVNGITVGGSAIDDENNDGFYDAIDMAISLGITDEQKLFRKNESLLDEDHTGYADANYTLTVTSQFVQATPDALTEAFGTEGSLTGLPQDIQDVINGIDLDDLDLNRQGTAGSQGNDGE
;
A
#
# COMPACT_ATOMS: atom_id res chain seq x y z
N MET A 1 6.30 -22.34 -36.22
CA MET A 1 5.18 -21.91 -35.33
C MET A 1 5.80 -21.21 -34.13
N LYS A 2 5.74 -19.88 -34.11
CA LYS A 2 6.27 -19.05 -33.02
C LYS A 2 5.16 -18.90 -31.98
N LYS A 3 5.27 -19.64 -30.87
CA LYS A 3 4.32 -19.55 -29.75
C LYS A 3 4.67 -18.28 -28.97
N MET A 4 3.87 -17.22 -29.14
CA MET A 4 3.97 -16.03 -28.29
C MET A 4 3.21 -16.32 -27.00
N SER A 5 3.91 -16.36 -25.85
CA SER A 5 3.27 -16.37 -24.55
C SER A 5 2.80 -14.95 -24.22
N LYS A 6 1.49 -14.74 -24.26
CA LYS A 6 0.84 -13.54 -23.72
C LYS A 6 1.00 -13.57 -22.19
N LYS A 7 1.76 -12.64 -21.62
CA LYS A 7 1.59 -12.20 -20.24
C LYS A 7 1.15 -10.75 -20.30
N ALA A 8 -0.16 -10.56 -20.50
CA ALA A 8 -0.82 -9.30 -20.20
C ALA A 8 -1.35 -9.48 -18.78
N THR A 9 -0.61 -8.99 -17.79
CA THR A 9 -1.10 -8.94 -16.42
C THR A 9 -1.76 -7.59 -16.26
N ALA A 10 -3.08 -7.59 -16.21
CA ALA A 10 -3.90 -6.41 -15.97
C ALA A 10 -3.69 -5.97 -14.52
N LEU A 11 -3.31 -4.70 -14.33
CA LEU A 11 -3.27 -4.04 -13.03
C LEU A 11 -4.49 -3.11 -13.01
N ALA A 12 -5.35 -3.29 -12.02
CA ALA A 12 -6.63 -2.60 -11.89
C ALA A 12 -6.46 -1.25 -11.20
N GLY A 13 -7.25 -0.25 -11.59
CA GLY A 13 -7.22 1.10 -11.05
C GLY A 13 -8.27 1.35 -9.96
N LEU A 14 -7.90 2.18 -8.99
CA LEU A 14 -8.76 2.85 -8.02
C LEU A 14 -9.05 4.28 -8.54
N GLY A 15 -10.31 4.68 -8.68
CA GLY A 15 -10.71 6.07 -8.94
C GLY A 15 -11.37 6.70 -7.73
N VAL A 16 -10.80 7.77 -7.18
CA VAL A 16 -11.40 8.54 -6.07
C VAL A 16 -11.64 9.99 -6.50
N LEU A 17 -12.91 10.31 -6.73
CA LEU A 17 -13.48 11.65 -6.92
C LEU A 17 -14.45 11.91 -5.75
N ALA A 18 -14.14 12.86 -4.88
CA ALA A 18 -15.02 13.26 -3.77
C ALA A 18 -16.13 14.22 -4.24
N VAL A 19 -17.38 13.98 -3.80
CA VAL A 19 -18.63 14.66 -4.20
C VAL A 19 -19.26 15.37 -2.98
N VAL A 20 -19.85 16.56 -3.15
CA VAL A 20 -20.46 17.38 -2.08
C VAL A 20 -21.97 17.65 -2.33
N GLY A 21 -22.84 17.40 -1.35
CA GLY A 21 -24.28 17.77 -1.37
C GLY A 21 -24.64 18.93 -0.43
N GLY A 22 -25.47 19.90 -0.87
CA GLY A 22 -25.86 21.13 -0.12
C GLY A 22 -26.93 20.91 0.97
N THR A 23 -27.00 21.69 2.07
CA THR A 23 -27.33 23.14 2.16
C THR A 23 -26.88 23.77 3.52
N PHE A 24 -26.55 25.08 3.50
CA PHE A 24 -26.17 26.09 4.54
C PHE A 24 -26.31 25.77 6.06
N ALA A 25 -25.51 26.34 6.98
CA ALA A 25 -24.68 27.55 7.01
C ALA A 25 -23.44 27.31 7.91
N TYR A 26 -22.24 27.69 7.44
CA TYR A 26 -20.94 27.45 8.11
C TYR A 26 -20.64 25.97 8.41
N TYR A 27 -19.96 25.30 7.46
CA TYR A 27 -19.56 23.91 7.65
C TYR A 27 -18.16 23.64 7.07
N ASN A 28 -17.31 22.98 7.86
CA ASN A 28 -16.07 22.34 7.45
C ASN A 28 -16.37 20.85 7.24
N GLN A 29 -16.50 20.39 5.99
CA GLN A 29 -16.78 18.96 5.70
C GLN A 29 -15.46 18.21 5.56
N THR A 30 -15.26 17.18 6.38
CA THR A 30 -14.19 16.20 6.20
C THR A 30 -14.80 14.95 5.60
N VAL A 31 -14.46 14.64 4.35
CA VAL A 31 -14.81 13.38 3.71
C VAL A 31 -13.55 12.51 3.75
N SER A 32 -13.59 11.45 4.53
CA SER A 32 -12.54 10.41 4.56
C SER A 32 -13.08 9.19 3.84
N LEU A 33 -12.42 8.81 2.74
CA LEU A 33 -12.62 7.51 2.12
C LEU A 33 -11.51 6.59 2.62
N GLU A 34 -11.86 5.72 3.55
CA GLU A 34 -11.06 4.57 3.88
C GLU A 34 -11.40 3.49 2.83
N ASN A 35 -10.40 2.78 2.30
CA ASN A 35 -10.65 1.58 1.47
C ASN A 35 -10.39 0.28 2.24
N PRO A 36 -11.14 -0.05 3.32
CA PRO A 36 -11.06 -1.33 4.02
C PRO A 36 -12.15 -2.28 3.50
N LEU A 37 -11.83 -3.58 3.42
CA LEU A 37 -12.81 -4.62 3.12
C LEU A 37 -13.84 -4.75 4.27
N ASN A 38 -15.06 -4.20 4.06
CA ASN A 38 -16.44 -4.36 4.67
C ASN A 38 -16.60 -4.84 6.16
N THR A 39 -17.54 -4.37 7.03
CA THR A 39 -19.01 -4.21 6.87
C THR A 39 -19.71 -3.14 7.77
N GLY A 40 -20.63 -2.32 7.20
CA GLY A 40 -21.80 -1.71 7.91
C GLY A 40 -22.18 -0.24 7.59
N HIS A 41 -23.47 0.03 7.27
CA HIS A 41 -24.09 1.25 6.66
C HIS A 41 -24.07 2.61 7.39
N TYR A 42 -24.07 3.70 6.58
CA TYR A 42 -24.92 4.92 6.62
C TYR A 42 -25.08 5.49 5.17
N ASP A 43 -26.23 6.09 4.82
CA ASP A 43 -26.55 6.57 3.46
C ASP A 43 -25.73 7.82 3.04
N ASN A 44 -24.88 7.68 2.01
CA ASN A 44 -24.27 8.72 1.15
C ASN A 44 -23.82 8.04 -0.17
N GLU A 45 -23.96 8.69 -1.33
CA GLU A 45 -23.56 8.12 -2.63
C GLU A 45 -22.12 8.50 -2.99
N VAL A 46 -21.22 7.53 -2.86
CA VAL A 46 -19.89 7.51 -3.47
C VAL A 46 -20.00 6.58 -4.67
N ILE A 47 -19.80 7.10 -5.89
CA ILE A 47 -19.63 6.24 -7.06
C ILE A 47 -18.15 5.89 -7.14
N GLU A 48 -17.84 4.67 -6.72
CA GLU A 48 -16.53 4.06 -6.85
C GLU A 48 -16.49 3.21 -8.14
N ASP A 49 -15.55 3.48 -9.04
CA ASP A 49 -15.18 2.54 -10.11
C ASP A 49 -14.00 1.71 -9.60
N TYR A 50 -14.31 0.65 -8.85
CA TYR A 50 -13.33 -0.23 -8.21
C TYR A 50 -13.42 -1.64 -8.75
N THR A 51 -12.28 -2.13 -9.21
CA THR A 51 -12.04 -3.56 -9.41
C THR A 51 -10.84 -3.96 -8.53
N PRO A 52 -11.05 -4.71 -7.43
CA PRO A 52 -9.94 -5.20 -6.62
C PRO A 52 -8.98 -6.04 -7.47
N PRO A 53 -7.65 -5.95 -7.27
CA PRO A 53 -6.75 -6.95 -7.83
C PRO A 53 -7.14 -8.33 -7.29
N THR A 54 -7.19 -9.34 -8.17
CA THR A 54 -7.53 -10.73 -7.80
C THR A 54 -6.31 -11.55 -7.40
N ASP A 55 -5.11 -10.99 -7.58
CA ASP A 55 -3.81 -11.58 -7.26
C ASP A 55 -3.08 -10.66 -6.27
N ASP A 56 -2.20 -11.23 -5.44
CA ASP A 56 -1.36 -10.48 -4.52
C ASP A 56 -0.51 -9.41 -5.22
N LEU A 57 -0.34 -8.26 -4.57
CA LEU A 57 0.50 -7.18 -5.07
C LEU A 57 1.96 -7.61 -5.11
N LYS A 58 2.58 -7.47 -6.28
CA LYS A 58 3.97 -7.90 -6.50
C LYS A 58 4.92 -6.73 -6.32
N PRO A 59 6.15 -6.96 -5.84
CA PRO A 59 7.19 -5.92 -5.81
C PRO A 59 7.32 -5.21 -7.16
N GLY A 60 7.40 -3.87 -7.12
CA GLY A 60 7.47 -3.01 -8.32
C GLY A 60 6.14 -2.77 -9.04
N ALA A 61 5.03 -3.38 -8.61
CA ALA A 61 3.72 -3.14 -9.23
C ALA A 61 3.29 -1.69 -9.07
N THR A 62 2.74 -1.13 -10.16
CA THR A 62 2.09 0.19 -10.15
C THR A 62 0.59 0.00 -10.34
N ILE A 63 -0.18 0.66 -9.49
CA ILE A 63 -1.64 0.56 -9.43
C ILE A 63 -2.17 1.97 -9.66
N ASP A 64 -3.01 2.15 -10.67
CA ASP A 64 -3.68 3.43 -10.87
C ASP A 64 -4.51 3.76 -9.63
N LYS A 65 -4.34 4.95 -9.08
CA LYS A 65 -5.07 5.46 -7.92
C LYS A 65 -5.25 6.94 -8.14
N VAL A 66 -6.28 7.26 -8.92
CA VAL A 66 -6.56 8.62 -9.33
C VAL A 66 -7.29 9.33 -8.20
N VAL A 67 -6.69 10.36 -7.61
CA VAL A 67 -7.31 11.15 -6.53
C VAL A 67 -7.50 12.57 -7.01
N GLY A 68 -8.72 13.09 -6.89
CA GLY A 68 -9.05 14.49 -7.14
C GLY A 68 -10.37 14.87 -6.47
N ALA A 69 -10.84 16.09 -6.71
CA ALA A 69 -12.07 16.60 -6.13
C ALA A 69 -12.98 17.22 -7.18
N LYS A 70 -14.30 17.08 -6.97
CA LYS A 70 -15.33 17.71 -7.77
C LYS A 70 -16.26 18.52 -6.87
N ASN A 71 -16.52 19.76 -7.24
CA ASN A 71 -17.54 20.54 -6.56
C ASN A 71 -18.91 20.28 -7.21
N THR A 72 -19.76 19.50 -6.55
CA THR A 72 -21.15 19.28 -6.98
C THR A 72 -22.16 20.16 -6.24
N GLY A 73 -21.69 21.02 -5.33
CA GLY A 73 -22.53 21.99 -4.65
C GLY A 73 -22.69 23.27 -5.45
N ASP A 74 -23.58 24.15 -4.98
CA ASP A 74 -23.89 25.41 -5.66
C ASP A 74 -22.90 26.54 -5.37
N TYR A 75 -22.05 26.36 -4.34
CA TYR A 75 -21.16 27.41 -3.84
C TYR A 75 -19.71 27.17 -4.26
N PRO A 76 -18.97 28.24 -4.61
CA PRO A 76 -17.53 28.14 -4.81
C PRO A 76 -16.82 27.72 -3.52
N VAL A 77 -15.88 26.79 -3.64
CA VAL A 77 -15.12 26.21 -2.51
C VAL A 77 -13.63 26.21 -2.79
N MET A 78 -12.81 26.21 -1.75
CA MET A 78 -11.43 25.75 -1.83
C MET A 78 -11.33 24.35 -1.25
N VAL A 79 -10.37 23.58 -1.77
CA VAL A 79 -10.19 22.16 -1.44
C VAL A 79 -8.79 21.93 -0.91
N ARG A 80 -8.67 21.10 0.12
CA ARG A 80 -7.41 20.50 0.52
C ARG A 80 -7.56 18.99 0.71
N ILE A 81 -6.53 18.22 0.37
CA ILE A 81 -6.50 16.76 0.46
C ILE A 81 -5.27 16.36 1.29
N LYS A 82 -5.41 15.43 2.22
CA LYS A 82 -4.29 14.74 2.88
C LYS A 82 -4.41 13.24 2.68
N MET A 83 -3.32 12.52 2.91
CA MET A 83 -3.25 11.09 2.71
C MET A 83 -2.51 10.43 3.87
N ASP A 84 -3.04 9.30 4.35
CA ASP A 84 -2.52 8.54 5.48
C ASP A 84 -2.34 7.07 5.02
N GLU A 85 -1.15 6.50 5.22
CA GLU A 85 -0.77 5.13 4.85
C GLU A 85 -0.73 4.24 6.09
N VAL A 86 -1.32 3.05 5.98
CA VAL A 86 -1.23 2.02 7.02
C VAL A 86 -0.88 0.68 6.40
N TRP A 87 0.04 -0.05 7.01
CA TRP A 87 0.23 -1.48 6.80
C TRP A 87 -0.24 -2.26 8.03
N ARG A 88 -1.05 -3.30 7.81
CA ARG A 88 -1.64 -4.11 8.88
C ARG A 88 -1.52 -5.59 8.60
N ASN A 89 -0.94 -6.35 9.53
CA ASN A 89 -0.94 -7.82 9.50
C ASN A 89 -1.98 -8.37 10.50
N ALA A 90 -1.92 -9.67 10.81
CA ALA A 90 -2.83 -10.31 11.77
C ALA A 90 -2.70 -9.78 13.21
N ASP A 91 -1.53 -9.25 13.56
CA ASP A 91 -1.20 -8.76 14.91
C ASP A 91 -1.55 -7.28 15.12
N GLY A 92 -1.72 -6.52 14.03
CA GLY A 92 -2.16 -5.13 14.08
C GLY A 92 -1.45 -4.24 13.05
N ASP A 93 -1.45 -2.93 13.33
CA ASP A 93 -0.75 -1.95 12.51
C ASP A 93 0.76 -2.10 12.72
N ILE A 94 1.47 -2.38 11.64
CA ILE A 94 2.93 -2.53 11.63
C ILE A 94 3.63 -1.25 11.14
N ILE A 95 2.92 -0.44 10.34
CA ILE A 95 3.31 0.90 9.91
C ILE A 95 2.07 1.79 9.90
N ASP A 96 2.20 3.01 10.40
CA ASP A 96 1.24 4.11 10.25
C ASP A 96 2.04 5.36 9.90
N ARG A 97 1.82 5.91 8.70
CA ARG A 97 2.52 7.09 8.18
C ARG A 97 1.54 8.11 7.66
N HIS A 98 1.64 9.32 8.17
CA HIS A 98 0.78 10.43 7.77
C HIS A 98 1.49 11.40 6.85
N SER A 99 0.77 12.00 5.91
CA SER A 99 1.35 13.07 5.11
C SER A 99 1.81 14.26 5.97
N SER A 100 1.27 14.43 7.19
CA SER A 100 1.73 15.43 8.16
C SER A 100 3.14 15.20 8.73
N GLU A 101 3.73 14.02 8.54
CA GLU A 101 5.12 13.73 8.92
C GLU A 101 6.15 14.29 7.92
N GLY A 102 5.68 14.77 6.76
CA GLY A 102 6.51 15.33 5.71
C GLY A 102 6.70 14.39 4.51
N LEU A 103 7.04 14.98 3.37
CA LEU A 103 7.16 14.24 2.10
C LEU A 103 8.26 13.18 2.14
N THR A 104 9.37 13.38 2.85
CA THR A 104 10.46 12.39 2.85
C THR A 104 10.04 11.06 3.45
N ALA A 105 9.27 11.08 4.53
CA ALA A 105 8.78 9.87 5.20
C ALA A 105 7.56 9.28 4.47
N PHE A 106 6.63 10.15 4.02
CA PHE A 106 5.35 9.73 3.45
C PHE A 106 5.37 9.47 1.94
N ALA A 107 6.17 10.22 1.19
CA ALA A 107 6.19 10.25 -0.27
C ALA A 107 7.65 10.16 -0.80
N ALA A 108 8.11 8.92 -1.02
CA ALA A 108 9.44 8.70 -1.58
C ALA A 108 9.63 9.43 -2.92
N GLU A 109 10.66 10.27 -3.03
CA GLU A 109 10.90 11.10 -4.22
C GLU A 109 11.35 10.29 -5.44
N THR A 110 11.12 10.89 -6.62
CA THR A 110 11.32 10.33 -7.96
C THR A 110 12.69 9.67 -8.17
N GLY A 111 12.70 8.33 -8.25
CA GLY A 111 13.72 7.59 -8.99
C GLY A 111 13.49 7.78 -10.49
N ALA A 112 14.43 8.44 -11.17
CA ALA A 112 14.39 8.65 -12.61
C ALA A 112 14.69 7.36 -13.39
N SER A 113 13.81 6.34 -13.32
CA SER A 113 13.69 5.22 -14.28
C SER A 113 12.87 4.07 -13.71
N GLY A 114 11.55 4.06 -13.95
CA GLY A 114 10.72 2.83 -14.06
C GLY A 114 10.51 1.91 -12.84
N GLU A 115 11.48 1.75 -11.95
CA GLU A 115 11.46 0.90 -10.77
C GLU A 115 11.68 1.77 -9.52
N PHE A 116 10.84 1.56 -8.51
CA PHE A 116 10.91 2.27 -7.24
C PHE A 116 11.59 1.36 -6.22
N THR A 117 12.73 1.77 -5.67
CA THR A 117 13.36 1.13 -4.52
C THR A 117 13.15 1.98 -3.28
N ALA A 118 12.58 1.41 -2.23
CA ALA A 118 12.41 2.07 -0.96
C ALA A 118 13.76 2.15 -0.22
N GLN A 119 13.95 3.24 0.52
CA GLN A 119 15.03 3.34 1.48
C GLN A 119 14.58 2.62 2.76
N GLN A 120 15.16 1.45 2.97
CA GLN A 120 15.00 0.62 4.18
C GLN A 120 16.38 0.45 4.81
N ILE A 121 16.45 0.21 6.12
CA ILE A 121 17.72 -0.02 6.81
C ILE A 121 18.34 -1.37 6.40
N ASP A 122 17.49 -2.40 6.36
CA ASP A 122 17.77 -3.73 5.85
C ASP A 122 16.49 -4.17 5.11
N ASP A 123 16.63 -4.74 3.92
CA ASP A 123 15.49 -5.21 3.12
C ASP A 123 15.41 -6.74 3.02
N GLU A 124 16.17 -7.44 3.88
CA GLU A 124 16.24 -8.90 3.95
C GLU A 124 16.11 -9.47 5.39
N ASP A 125 16.00 -8.62 6.42
CA ASP A 125 15.98 -9.08 7.82
C ASP A 125 14.57 -9.47 8.32
N GLY A 126 13.53 -9.03 7.64
CA GLY A 126 12.14 -9.28 7.96
C GLY A 126 11.58 -8.36 9.06
N ASP A 127 12.26 -7.25 9.36
CA ASP A 127 11.79 -6.24 10.30
C ASP A 127 11.33 -4.97 9.56
N VAL A 128 10.09 -4.51 9.81
CA VAL A 128 9.57 -3.27 9.19
C VAL A 128 9.93 -1.98 9.94
N SER A 129 10.57 -2.11 11.10
CA SER A 129 11.03 -0.98 11.90
C SER A 129 12.21 -1.40 12.78
N ASN A 130 13.35 -0.75 12.61
CA ASN A 130 14.54 -1.06 13.38
C ASN A 130 14.54 -0.29 14.72
N SER A 131 14.77 -1.02 15.81
CA SER A 131 14.88 -0.49 17.19
C SER A 131 16.18 0.28 17.47
N ALA A 132 17.05 0.48 16.48
CA ALA A 132 18.36 1.14 16.54
C ALA A 132 18.39 2.57 15.99
N GLY A 133 17.22 3.22 15.85
CA GLY A 133 17.10 4.68 15.79
C GLY A 133 17.10 5.31 14.39
N GLY A 134 16.83 4.51 13.35
CA GLY A 134 16.41 5.02 12.05
C GLY A 134 15.04 4.46 11.68
N GLU A 135 14.26 5.24 10.93
CA GLU A 135 12.95 4.82 10.41
C GLU A 135 13.11 4.49 8.93
N ASP A 136 12.51 3.38 8.49
CA ASP A 136 12.34 3.15 7.05
C ASP A 136 11.50 4.28 6.45
N ASN A 137 11.67 4.55 5.16
CA ASN A 137 10.69 5.36 4.44
C ASN A 137 9.51 4.47 4.03
N SER A 138 8.42 5.11 3.59
CA SER A 138 7.32 4.39 2.95
C SER A 138 7.82 3.47 1.82
N VAL A 139 7.42 2.19 1.86
CA VAL A 139 7.62 1.22 0.78
C VAL A 139 6.59 1.35 -0.35
N VAL A 140 5.72 2.35 -0.28
CA VAL A 140 4.78 2.71 -1.35
C VAL A 140 5.00 4.14 -1.83
N ARG A 141 5.38 4.31 -3.09
CA ARG A 141 5.50 5.62 -3.71
C ARG A 141 4.12 6.14 -4.11
N LYS A 142 3.83 7.39 -3.74
CA LYS A 142 2.62 8.11 -4.18
C LYS A 142 2.99 8.90 -5.43
N ASN A 143 2.54 8.45 -6.60
CA ASN A 143 2.84 9.11 -7.87
C ASN A 143 1.93 10.32 -8.04
N LEU A 144 2.33 11.43 -7.41
CA LEU A 144 1.62 12.70 -7.50
C LEU A 144 1.67 13.23 -8.94
N THR A 145 0.56 13.83 -9.37
CA THR A 145 0.48 14.46 -10.68
C THR A 145 1.45 15.64 -10.74
N SER A 146 2.22 15.74 -11.82
CA SER A 146 3.08 16.90 -12.08
C SER A 146 2.22 18.11 -12.50
N SER A 147 1.63 18.79 -11.52
CA SER A 147 0.70 19.91 -11.69
C SER A 147 1.07 21.07 -10.78
N SER A 148 1.01 22.30 -11.29
CA SER A 148 1.14 23.52 -10.47
C SER A 148 -0.15 23.91 -9.74
N LYS A 149 -1.20 23.11 -9.87
CA LYS A 149 -2.51 23.36 -9.24
C LYS A 149 -2.59 22.92 -7.79
N TRP A 150 -1.59 22.19 -7.30
CA TRP A 150 -1.56 21.66 -5.94
C TRP A 150 -0.32 22.15 -5.22
N THR A 151 -0.51 22.68 -4.00
CA THR A 151 0.60 23.07 -3.13
C THR A 151 0.55 22.31 -1.82
N TYR A 152 1.64 21.62 -1.50
CA TYR A 152 1.81 20.91 -0.24
C TYR A 152 2.16 21.88 0.90
N ASN A 153 1.46 21.78 2.02
CA ASN A 153 1.76 22.49 3.25
C ASN A 153 2.42 21.55 4.27
N VAL A 154 3.71 21.80 4.55
CA VAL A 154 4.49 21.00 5.51
C VAL A 154 3.97 21.10 6.95
N ASN A 155 3.23 22.16 7.29
CA ASN A 155 2.77 22.39 8.66
C ASN A 155 1.57 21.52 9.05
N ASP A 156 0.77 21.07 8.08
CA ASP A 156 -0.46 20.30 8.32
C ASP A 156 -0.57 19.01 7.49
N GLY A 157 0.33 18.79 6.53
CA GLY A 157 0.35 17.61 5.68
C GLY A 157 -0.65 17.63 4.53
N TYR A 158 -1.35 18.73 4.29
CA TYR A 158 -2.35 18.83 3.22
C TYR A 158 -1.76 19.37 1.92
N TRP A 159 -2.25 18.85 0.80
CA TRP A 159 -2.16 19.48 -0.52
C TRP A 159 -3.39 20.34 -0.75
N TYR A 160 -3.17 21.63 -1.00
CA TYR A 160 -4.22 22.60 -1.27
C TYR A 160 -4.39 22.79 -2.77
N TYR A 161 -5.63 22.87 -3.24
CA TYR A 161 -5.93 23.28 -4.60
C TYR A 161 -5.75 24.80 -4.72
N ASN A 162 -4.94 25.22 -5.69
CA ASN A 162 -4.45 26.59 -5.83
C ASN A 162 -5.45 27.53 -6.53
N GLU A 163 -6.72 27.14 -6.63
CA GLU A 163 -7.77 27.93 -7.28
C GLU A 163 -9.09 27.77 -6.51
N VAL A 164 -10.03 28.69 -6.72
CA VAL A 164 -11.42 28.49 -6.28
C VAL A 164 -12.08 27.50 -7.23
N LEU A 165 -12.70 26.46 -6.67
CA LEU A 165 -13.42 25.43 -7.41
C LEU A 165 -14.92 25.79 -7.47
N TYR A 166 -15.39 26.22 -8.63
CA TYR A 166 -16.79 26.61 -8.83
C TYR A 166 -17.71 25.39 -8.99
N SER A 167 -19.02 25.63 -8.92
CA SER A 167 -20.03 24.57 -9.09
C SER A 167 -19.86 23.84 -10.42
N GLY A 168 -19.79 22.51 -10.35
CA GLY A 168 -19.60 21.62 -11.49
C GLY A 168 -18.14 21.38 -11.89
N GLU A 169 -17.18 22.13 -11.34
CA GLU A 169 -15.76 22.02 -11.70
C GLU A 169 -15.06 20.87 -10.96
N GLU A 170 -13.95 20.43 -11.56
CA GLU A 170 -13.07 19.38 -11.06
C GLU A 170 -11.63 19.92 -10.96
N THR A 171 -10.90 19.50 -9.92
CA THR A 171 -9.51 19.91 -9.70
C THR A 171 -8.53 19.32 -10.72
N GLY A 172 -8.93 18.24 -11.39
CA GLY A 172 -7.99 17.26 -11.96
C GLY A 172 -7.30 16.45 -10.86
N ASN A 173 -6.31 15.66 -11.25
CA ASN A 173 -5.64 14.70 -10.36
C ASN A 173 -4.61 15.40 -9.44
N LEU A 174 -4.61 15.00 -8.17
CA LEU A 174 -3.50 15.16 -7.22
C LEU A 174 -2.59 13.93 -7.26
N LEU A 175 -3.18 12.73 -7.27
CA LEU A 175 -2.49 11.45 -7.35
C LEU A 175 -2.92 10.76 -8.64
N ASP A 176 -1.96 10.22 -9.39
CA ASP A 176 -2.25 9.39 -10.58
C ASP A 176 -2.23 7.89 -10.23
N SER A 177 -1.26 7.47 -9.41
CA SER A 177 -1.06 6.07 -9.06
C SER A 177 -0.25 5.88 -7.78
N ILE A 178 -0.18 4.65 -7.30
CA ILE A 178 0.78 4.21 -6.28
C ILE A 178 1.69 3.13 -6.86
N THR A 179 2.93 3.08 -6.40
CA THR A 179 3.90 2.04 -6.81
C THR A 179 4.48 1.37 -5.57
N LEU A 180 4.35 0.05 -5.48
CA LEU A 180 5.01 -0.76 -4.44
C LEU A 180 6.51 -0.86 -4.75
N ALA A 181 7.36 -0.75 -3.73
CA ALA A 181 8.80 -0.89 -3.90
C ALA A 181 9.17 -2.26 -4.49
N SER A 182 10.19 -2.29 -5.37
CA SER A 182 10.72 -3.52 -5.94
C SER A 182 11.58 -4.30 -4.94
N ASN A 183 12.11 -3.63 -3.93
CA ASN A 183 12.90 -4.20 -2.84
C ASN A 183 12.13 -4.21 -1.51
N ILE A 184 10.79 -4.26 -1.55
CA ILE A 184 10.02 -4.41 -0.31
C ILE A 184 10.48 -5.68 0.42
N ASP A 185 10.74 -5.56 1.73
CA ASP A 185 11.06 -6.70 2.57
C ASP A 185 9.81 -7.57 2.76
N LEU A 186 9.83 -8.77 2.17
CA LEU A 186 8.74 -9.75 2.27
C LEU A 186 9.02 -10.82 3.33
N GLY A 187 9.81 -10.45 4.34
CA GLY A 187 10.15 -11.29 5.47
C GLY A 187 11.28 -12.26 5.19
N LYS A 188 11.79 -12.80 6.29
CA LYS A 188 12.81 -13.83 6.28
C LYS A 188 12.17 -15.19 6.02
N TYR A 189 12.77 -15.99 5.16
CA TYR A 189 12.31 -17.35 4.91
C TYR A 189 13.25 -18.37 5.56
N ILE A 190 12.68 -19.24 6.39
CA ILE A 190 13.37 -20.36 6.99
C ILE A 190 13.16 -21.62 6.16
N GLN A 191 14.22 -22.39 5.97
CA GLN A 191 14.17 -23.69 5.30
C GLN A 191 13.86 -24.78 6.33
N LYS A 192 12.75 -25.50 6.15
CA LYS A 192 12.43 -26.69 6.93
C LYS A 192 12.49 -27.95 6.08
N ASP A 193 13.07 -28.98 6.66
CA ASP A 193 13.37 -30.24 6.00
C ASP A 193 12.53 -31.35 6.66
N TYR A 194 11.82 -32.13 5.85
CA TYR A 194 10.94 -33.18 6.37
C TYR A 194 11.16 -34.52 5.70
N TYR A 195 10.96 -35.59 6.46
CA TYR A 195 11.02 -36.95 5.96
C TYR A 195 9.82 -37.78 6.42
N TYR A 196 9.54 -38.85 5.68
CA TYR A 196 8.59 -39.88 6.05
C TYR A 196 9.10 -41.25 5.56
N VAL A 197 8.97 -42.28 6.38
CA VAL A 197 9.29 -43.67 6.01
C VAL A 197 7.99 -44.42 5.79
N GLY A 198 7.70 -44.70 4.52
CA GLY A 198 6.52 -45.46 4.10
C GLY A 198 6.87 -46.89 3.65
N THR A 199 5.85 -47.64 3.26
CA THR A 199 6.06 -48.93 2.59
C THR A 199 6.49 -48.72 1.12
N SER A 200 7.23 -49.67 0.56
CA SER A 200 7.76 -49.62 -0.82
C SER A 200 6.69 -49.41 -1.89
N GLY A 201 5.45 -49.85 -1.64
CA GLY A 201 4.30 -49.67 -2.52
C GLY A 201 3.67 -48.27 -2.51
N MET A 202 4.06 -47.39 -1.58
CA MET A 202 3.51 -46.04 -1.49
C MET A 202 4.06 -45.11 -2.59
N SER A 203 3.17 -44.24 -3.05
CA SER A 203 3.44 -43.10 -3.92
C SER A 203 3.46 -41.79 -3.11
N GLN A 204 3.92 -40.71 -3.75
CA GLN A 204 3.93 -39.38 -3.11
C GLN A 204 2.51 -38.93 -2.71
N GLY A 205 1.49 -39.27 -3.50
CA GLY A 205 0.09 -38.89 -3.21
C GLY A 205 -0.52 -39.60 -2.00
N ASP A 206 0.15 -40.65 -1.49
CA ASP A 206 -0.27 -41.38 -0.28
C ASP A 206 0.27 -40.75 1.00
N VAL A 207 1.20 -39.78 0.92
CA VAL A 207 1.82 -39.11 2.07
C VAL A 207 1.08 -37.81 2.35
N THR A 208 0.38 -37.74 3.50
CA THR A 208 -0.36 -36.56 3.94
C THR A 208 0.46 -35.66 4.87
N ASP A 209 0.05 -34.40 5.04
CA ASP A 209 0.84 -33.39 5.74
C ASP A 209 1.17 -33.74 7.21
N ASN A 210 0.30 -34.49 7.88
CA ASN A 210 0.51 -34.95 9.25
C ASN A 210 1.45 -36.16 9.40
N MET A 211 1.95 -36.74 8.30
CA MET A 211 2.85 -37.90 8.33
C MET A 211 4.33 -37.50 8.39
N TRP A 212 4.63 -36.25 8.05
CA TRP A 212 5.99 -35.74 7.96
C TRP A 212 6.60 -35.52 9.35
N ALA A 213 7.85 -35.94 9.49
CA ALA A 213 8.69 -35.59 10.63
C ALA A 213 9.78 -34.62 10.16
N GLU A 214 10.01 -33.56 10.94
CA GLU A 214 11.10 -32.61 10.67
C GLU A 214 12.47 -33.23 10.96
N TYR A 215 13.46 -32.88 10.16
CA TYR A 215 14.87 -33.16 10.38
C TYR A 215 15.70 -31.91 10.04
N THR A 216 16.91 -31.82 10.58
CA THR A 216 17.78 -30.65 10.37
C THR A 216 18.89 -30.99 9.38
N VAL A 217 19.17 -30.06 8.47
CA VAL A 217 20.32 -30.08 7.58
C VAL A 217 21.23 -28.92 7.95
N SER A 218 22.45 -29.23 8.34
CA SER A 218 23.50 -28.22 8.56
C SER A 218 24.26 -27.99 7.27
N ARG A 219 24.62 -26.73 7.01
CA ARG A 219 25.40 -26.33 5.85
C ARG A 219 26.63 -25.54 6.26
N ASP A 220 27.70 -25.63 5.48
CA ASP A 220 28.88 -24.78 5.63
C ASP A 220 28.68 -23.40 4.97
N ASP A 221 29.67 -22.52 5.09
CA ASP A 221 29.65 -21.16 4.53
C ASP A 221 29.51 -21.14 2.99
N ASP A 222 29.85 -22.25 2.31
CA ASP A 222 29.67 -22.42 0.86
C ASP A 222 28.28 -22.99 0.50
N GLY A 223 27.42 -23.25 1.50
CA GLY A 223 26.08 -23.82 1.35
C GLY A 223 26.05 -25.35 1.15
N ARG A 224 27.20 -26.04 1.25
CA ARG A 224 27.27 -27.50 1.16
C ARG A 224 26.76 -28.14 2.44
N VAL A 225 26.07 -29.27 2.32
CA VAL A 225 25.61 -30.03 3.48
C VAL A 225 26.82 -30.58 4.23
N ASN A 226 26.91 -30.28 5.52
CA ASN A 226 27.98 -30.75 6.40
C ASN A 226 27.45 -31.53 7.62
N GLY A 227 26.15 -31.79 7.69
CA GLY A 227 25.55 -32.64 8.70
C GLY A 227 24.04 -32.80 8.52
N ILE A 228 23.51 -33.91 9.04
CA ILE A 228 22.09 -34.20 9.12
C ILE A 228 21.76 -34.62 10.55
N THR A 229 20.68 -34.09 11.12
CA THR A 229 20.16 -34.48 12.44
C THR A 229 18.74 -34.97 12.32
N VAL A 230 18.46 -36.19 12.78
CA VAL A 230 17.12 -36.79 12.79
C VAL A 230 16.72 -37.13 14.22
N GLY A 231 15.54 -36.70 14.66
CA GLY A 231 15.07 -36.97 16.03
C GLY A 231 16.01 -36.45 17.13
N GLY A 232 16.72 -35.35 16.86
CA GLY A 232 17.72 -34.77 17.76
C GLY A 232 19.07 -35.50 17.81
N SER A 233 19.29 -36.52 16.97
CA SER A 233 20.56 -37.24 16.87
C SER A 233 21.24 -36.95 15.55
N ALA A 234 22.52 -36.55 15.60
CA ALA A 234 23.33 -36.39 14.41
C ALA A 234 23.55 -37.76 13.74
N ILE A 235 23.49 -37.77 12.41
CA ILE A 235 23.78 -38.93 11.57
C ILE A 235 25.24 -38.82 11.13
N ASP A 236 25.98 -39.92 11.26
CA ASP A 236 27.35 -40.04 10.74
C ASP A 236 27.32 -40.27 9.21
N ASP A 237 28.47 -40.10 8.54
CA ASP A 237 28.66 -40.57 7.16
C ASP A 237 28.71 -42.11 7.17
N GLU A 238 27.54 -42.74 7.06
CA GLU A 238 27.34 -44.18 7.22
C GLU A 238 28.00 -44.98 6.08
N ASN A 239 28.04 -44.38 4.88
CA ASN A 239 28.57 -45.04 3.69
C ASN A 239 30.07 -44.72 3.42
N ASN A 240 30.64 -43.76 4.17
CA ASN A 240 32.02 -43.28 4.11
C ASN A 240 32.42 -42.69 2.74
N ASP A 241 31.51 -42.00 2.05
CA ASP A 241 31.78 -41.33 0.78
C ASP A 241 32.21 -39.86 0.93
N GLY A 242 32.21 -39.35 2.17
CA GLY A 242 32.59 -37.98 2.52
C GLY A 242 31.45 -36.97 2.38
N PHE A 243 30.22 -37.40 2.14
CA PHE A 243 29.03 -36.57 2.06
C PHE A 243 27.99 -37.01 3.09
N TYR A 244 27.19 -36.05 3.58
CA TYR A 244 26.01 -36.35 4.38
C TYR A 244 24.78 -36.23 3.48
N ASP A 245 24.08 -37.33 3.22
CA ASP A 245 23.00 -37.35 2.25
C ASP A 245 21.80 -38.24 2.62
N ALA A 246 20.95 -38.54 1.62
CA ALA A 246 19.76 -39.37 1.81
C ALA A 246 20.10 -40.83 2.17
N ILE A 247 21.25 -41.32 1.72
CA ILE A 247 21.71 -42.69 1.91
C ILE A 247 22.10 -42.87 3.38
N ASP A 248 22.84 -41.92 3.96
CA ASP A 248 23.21 -41.98 5.38
C ASP A 248 21.97 -41.96 6.27
N MET A 249 21.02 -41.07 5.95
CA MET A 249 19.73 -41.04 6.64
C MET A 249 18.99 -42.37 6.50
N ALA A 250 18.96 -42.98 5.32
CA ALA A 250 18.28 -44.26 5.12
C ALA A 250 18.94 -45.40 5.91
N ILE A 251 20.27 -45.44 5.95
CA ILE A 251 21.02 -46.43 6.72
C ILE A 251 20.78 -46.23 8.22
N SER A 252 20.90 -44.99 8.72
CA SER A 252 20.72 -44.66 10.14
C SER A 252 19.28 -44.94 10.63
N LEU A 253 18.28 -44.68 9.77
CA LEU A 253 16.88 -45.03 10.05
C LEU A 253 16.57 -46.53 9.90
N GLY A 254 17.52 -47.35 9.44
CA GLY A 254 17.33 -48.79 9.25
C GLY A 254 16.32 -49.12 8.14
N ILE A 255 16.25 -48.30 7.10
CA ILE A 255 15.32 -48.49 5.98
C ILE A 255 15.69 -49.75 5.20
N THR A 256 14.71 -50.62 4.99
CA THR A 256 14.84 -51.88 4.23
C THR A 256 14.28 -51.75 2.82
N ASP A 257 14.52 -52.75 1.96
CA ASP A 257 13.97 -52.83 0.60
C ASP A 257 12.41 -52.85 0.57
N GLU A 258 11.77 -53.17 1.69
CA GLU A 258 10.31 -53.15 1.83
C GLU A 258 9.77 -51.76 2.16
N GLN A 259 10.64 -50.78 2.42
CA GLN A 259 10.32 -49.43 2.82
C GLN A 259 10.83 -48.41 1.79
N LYS A 260 10.36 -47.17 1.94
CA LYS A 260 10.72 -46.06 1.06
C LYS A 260 10.87 -44.78 1.87
N LEU A 261 11.96 -44.06 1.63
CA LEU A 261 12.20 -42.74 2.19
C LEU A 261 11.58 -41.68 1.29
N PHE A 262 10.64 -40.92 1.84
CA PHE A 262 10.13 -39.70 1.24
C PHE A 262 10.79 -38.51 1.93
N ARG A 263 11.14 -37.49 1.16
CA ARG A 263 11.69 -36.22 1.66
C ARG A 263 11.00 -35.06 0.98
N LYS A 264 10.77 -33.99 1.72
CA LYS A 264 10.38 -32.69 1.18
C LYS A 264 11.15 -31.59 1.89
N ASN A 265 11.24 -30.45 1.23
CA ASN A 265 11.80 -29.24 1.78
C ASN A 265 10.77 -28.13 1.58
N GLU A 266 10.58 -27.30 2.59
CA GLU A 266 9.67 -26.17 2.56
C GLU A 266 10.44 -24.90 2.90
N SER A 267 10.15 -23.84 2.15
CA SER A 267 10.55 -22.48 2.48
C SER A 267 9.33 -21.83 3.11
N LEU A 268 9.43 -21.51 4.40
CA LEU A 268 8.36 -20.96 5.20
C LEU A 268 8.75 -19.56 5.66
N LEU A 269 7.79 -18.66 5.70
CA LEU A 269 7.97 -17.34 6.31
C LEU A 269 8.30 -17.53 7.80
N ASP A 270 9.30 -16.79 8.28
CA ASP A 270 9.61 -16.68 9.70
C ASP A 270 8.54 -15.83 10.38
N GLU A 271 7.79 -16.41 11.32
CA GLU A 271 6.67 -15.75 12.01
C GLU A 271 7.13 -14.56 12.86
N ASP A 272 8.39 -14.54 13.29
CA ASP A 272 8.97 -13.45 14.07
C ASP A 272 9.60 -12.34 13.20
N HIS A 273 9.78 -12.60 11.90
CA HIS A 273 10.46 -11.70 10.95
C HIS A 273 9.70 -11.66 9.62
N THR A 274 8.43 -11.28 9.68
CA THR A 274 7.51 -11.35 8.52
C THR A 274 7.73 -10.23 7.50
N GLY A 275 8.45 -9.17 7.86
CA GLY A 275 8.51 -7.94 7.06
C GLY A 275 7.10 -7.45 6.73
N TYR A 276 6.89 -7.11 5.46
CA TYR A 276 5.58 -6.76 4.91
C TYR A 276 4.81 -7.96 4.33
N ALA A 277 5.32 -9.20 4.45
CA ALA A 277 4.56 -10.36 4.01
C ALA A 277 3.28 -10.53 4.82
N ASP A 278 2.22 -11.00 4.16
CA ASP A 278 0.87 -11.15 4.69
C ASP A 278 0.25 -9.86 5.30
N ALA A 279 0.86 -8.69 5.04
CA ALA A 279 0.35 -7.40 5.47
C ALA A 279 -0.56 -6.77 4.39
N ASN A 280 -1.62 -6.09 4.85
CA ASN A 280 -2.55 -5.35 4.02
C ASN A 280 -2.17 -3.87 3.99
N TYR A 281 -2.12 -3.31 2.79
CA TYR A 281 -1.89 -1.89 2.57
C TYR A 281 -3.20 -1.10 2.49
N THR A 282 -3.29 0.01 3.22
CA THR A 282 -4.38 0.98 3.14
C THR A 282 -3.81 2.39 2.89
N LEU A 283 -4.37 3.09 1.90
CA LEU A 283 -4.15 4.54 1.72
C LEU A 283 -5.48 5.27 1.92
N THR A 284 -5.61 5.93 3.06
CA THR A 284 -6.76 6.76 3.42
C THR A 284 -6.59 8.15 2.83
N VAL A 285 -7.58 8.60 2.06
CA VAL A 285 -7.61 9.94 1.46
C VAL A 285 -8.65 10.76 2.20
N THR A 286 -8.22 11.88 2.78
CA THR A 286 -9.10 12.80 3.48
C THR A 286 -9.15 14.13 2.75
N SER A 287 -10.34 14.51 2.28
CA SER A 287 -10.57 15.76 1.57
C SER A 287 -11.40 16.71 2.43
N GLN A 288 -11.05 17.99 2.39
CA GLN A 288 -11.81 19.06 3.03
C GLN A 288 -12.18 20.15 2.03
N PHE A 289 -13.45 20.53 2.07
CA PHE A 289 -14.03 21.57 1.23
C PHE A 289 -14.52 22.70 2.12
N VAL A 290 -14.08 23.91 1.83
CA VAL A 290 -14.42 25.10 2.61
C VAL A 290 -14.94 26.15 1.65
N GLN A 291 -16.04 26.81 2.01
CA GLN A 291 -16.59 27.90 1.22
C GLN A 291 -15.49 28.93 0.91
N ALA A 292 -15.43 29.39 -0.34
CA ALA A 292 -14.43 30.35 -0.79
C ALA A 292 -14.71 31.77 -0.25
N THR A 293 -14.66 31.97 1.07
CA THR A 293 -14.71 33.29 1.71
C THR A 293 -13.51 33.44 2.65
N PRO A 294 -12.90 34.63 2.74
CA PRO A 294 -11.72 34.83 3.58
C PRO A 294 -11.92 34.40 5.04
N ASP A 295 -13.09 34.69 5.63
CA ASP A 295 -13.39 34.34 7.02
C ASP A 295 -13.48 32.81 7.21
N ALA A 296 -14.20 32.09 6.34
CA ALA A 296 -14.35 30.64 6.45
C ALA A 296 -13.02 29.92 6.22
N LEU A 297 -12.23 30.40 5.26
CA LEU A 297 -10.91 29.85 4.93
C LEU A 297 -9.89 30.13 6.04
N THR A 298 -9.93 31.31 6.63
CA THR A 298 -9.05 31.63 7.78
C THR A 298 -9.39 30.79 9.00
N GLU A 299 -10.68 30.52 9.24
CA GLU A 299 -11.11 29.65 10.34
C GLU A 299 -10.73 28.18 10.11
N ALA A 300 -10.92 27.67 8.88
CA ALA A 300 -10.72 26.25 8.59
C ALA A 300 -9.26 25.87 8.24
N PHE A 301 -8.55 26.76 7.53
CA PHE A 301 -7.20 26.51 7.04
C PHE A 301 -6.13 27.28 7.84
N GLY A 302 -6.50 28.40 8.46
CA GLY A 302 -5.57 29.21 9.24
C GLY A 302 -5.19 28.58 10.58
N THR A 303 -4.11 29.11 11.15
CA THR A 303 -3.64 28.78 12.50
C THR A 303 -3.88 30.00 13.38
N GLU A 304 -4.59 29.83 14.49
CA GLU A 304 -4.93 30.93 15.41
C GLU A 304 -5.63 32.12 14.73
N GLY A 305 -6.45 31.86 13.70
CA GLY A 305 -7.16 32.90 12.94
C GLY A 305 -6.27 33.69 11.98
N SER A 306 -5.12 33.14 11.60
CA SER A 306 -4.18 33.76 10.65
C SER A 306 -3.79 32.77 9.55
N LEU A 307 -3.61 33.27 8.33
CA LEU A 307 -3.15 32.48 7.19
C LEU A 307 -1.62 32.28 7.17
N THR A 308 -0.87 32.83 8.14
CA THR A 308 0.60 32.79 8.17
C THR A 308 1.20 31.37 8.22
N GLY A 309 0.41 30.35 8.59
CA GLY A 309 0.82 28.95 8.56
C GLY A 309 0.64 28.26 7.20
N LEU A 310 0.06 28.95 6.21
CA LEU A 310 -0.17 28.41 4.87
C LEU A 310 0.97 28.81 3.90
N PRO A 311 1.19 28.03 2.84
CA PRO A 311 2.04 28.43 1.72
C PRO A 311 1.61 29.77 1.11
N GLN A 312 2.58 30.57 0.63
CA GLN A 312 2.32 31.94 0.19
C GLN A 312 1.35 32.03 -0.98
N ASP A 313 1.45 31.12 -1.94
CA ASP A 313 0.52 30.99 -3.06
C ASP A 313 -0.92 30.73 -2.59
N ILE A 314 -1.12 29.91 -1.55
CA ILE A 314 -2.44 29.71 -0.94
C ILE A 314 -2.92 30.99 -0.25
N GLN A 315 -2.06 31.68 0.48
CA GLN A 315 -2.42 32.97 1.08
C GLN A 315 -2.84 33.98 0.00
N ASP A 316 -2.13 34.02 -1.13
CA ASP A 316 -2.41 34.92 -2.24
C ASP A 316 -3.77 34.60 -2.89
N VAL A 317 -4.09 33.31 -3.06
CA VAL A 317 -5.42 32.88 -3.55
C VAL A 317 -6.52 33.34 -2.61
N ILE A 318 -6.39 33.08 -1.29
CA ILE A 318 -7.41 33.42 -0.30
C ILE A 318 -7.61 34.94 -0.21
N ASN A 319 -6.51 35.71 -0.17
CA ASN A 319 -6.56 37.18 -0.10
C ASN A 319 -7.07 37.82 -1.40
N GLY A 320 -6.95 37.11 -2.52
CA GLY A 320 -7.41 37.54 -3.84
C GLY A 320 -8.87 37.23 -4.15
N ILE A 321 -9.60 36.56 -3.24
CA ILE A 321 -11.02 36.25 -3.45
C ILE A 321 -11.85 37.54 -3.46
N ASP A 322 -12.43 37.86 -4.61
CA ASP A 322 -13.44 38.90 -4.75
C ASP A 322 -14.84 38.31 -4.56
N LEU A 323 -15.51 38.70 -3.48
CA LEU A 323 -16.85 38.19 -3.14
C LEU A 323 -17.92 38.61 -4.16
N ASP A 324 -17.73 39.74 -4.85
CA ASP A 324 -18.69 40.22 -5.85
C ASP A 324 -18.65 39.36 -7.13
N ASP A 325 -17.47 38.85 -7.51
CA ASP A 325 -17.29 37.94 -8.65
C ASP A 325 -17.86 36.53 -8.39
N LEU A 326 -17.79 36.05 -7.14
CA LEU A 326 -18.39 34.77 -6.75
C LEU A 326 -19.92 34.77 -6.91
N ASP A 327 -20.56 35.90 -6.64
CA ASP A 327 -22.02 36.06 -6.74
C ASP A 327 -22.51 36.18 -8.20
N LEU A 328 -21.68 36.72 -9.10
CA LEU A 328 -21.98 36.77 -10.54
C LEU A 328 -21.90 35.39 -11.20
N ASN A 329 -20.89 34.59 -10.86
CA ASN A 329 -20.76 33.21 -11.34
C ASN A 329 -21.89 32.30 -10.83
N ARG A 330 -22.43 32.58 -9.63
CA ARG A 330 -23.64 31.92 -9.10
C ARG A 330 -24.89 32.19 -9.94
N GLN A 331 -25.04 33.40 -10.47
CA GLN A 331 -26.20 33.76 -11.30
C GLN A 331 -26.10 33.22 -12.74
N GLY A 332 -24.88 33.08 -13.27
CA GLY A 332 -24.63 32.53 -14.61
C GLY A 332 -24.96 31.05 -14.75
N THR A 333 -24.70 30.24 -13.72
CA THR A 333 -25.02 28.80 -13.71
C THR A 333 -26.50 28.52 -13.48
N ALA A 334 -27.20 29.37 -12.70
CA ALA A 334 -28.64 29.31 -12.53
C ALA A 334 -29.43 29.79 -13.78
N GLY A 335 -28.77 30.54 -14.69
CA GLY A 335 -29.39 31.18 -15.86
C GLY A 335 -29.59 30.31 -17.10
N SER A 336 -29.18 29.03 -17.09
CA SER A 336 -29.33 28.11 -18.24
C SER A 336 -30.63 27.28 -18.22
N GLN A 337 -31.59 27.62 -17.35
CA GLN A 337 -32.97 27.12 -17.47
C GLN A 337 -33.90 28.29 -17.77
N GLY A 338 -33.93 28.69 -19.04
CA GLY A 338 -34.82 29.73 -19.50
C GLY A 338 -35.19 29.53 -20.97
N ASN A 339 -36.44 29.11 -21.17
CA ASN A 339 -37.32 29.53 -22.27
C ASN A 339 -37.36 28.66 -23.53
N ASP A 340 -38.06 27.53 -23.44
CA ASP A 340 -38.84 27.03 -24.59
C ASP A 340 -40.27 27.57 -24.43
N GLY A 341 -40.67 28.32 -25.45
CA GLY A 341 -41.77 29.27 -25.42
C GLY A 341 -43.18 28.69 -25.54
N GLU A 342 -44.10 29.65 -25.48
CA GLU A 342 -45.55 29.60 -25.72
C GLU A 342 -46.07 28.60 -26.77
#